data_AF-A0A3M1LJI2-F1
#
_entry.id   AF-A0A3M1LJI2-F1
#
_cell.length_a   1.000
_cell.length_b   1.000
_cell.length_c   1.000
_cell.angle_alpha   90.00
_cell.angle_beta   90.00
_cell.angle_gamma   90.00
#
_symmetry.space_group_name_H-M   'P 1'
#
loop_
_entity.id
_entity.type
_entity.pdbx_description
1 polymer ?
#
loop_
_entity_poly.entity_id
_entity_poly.type
_entity_poly.pdbx_seq_one_letter_code
_entity_poly.pdbx_strand_id
1 'polypeptide(L)'
;MSTGPSRDEIERMIGRRTENMKGLYIIGAILSWIATAFGVWVGFTYYPWAYAFTSGMYALSVLSVIIWVGFIYIWKVAHEKPVAER
;
A
#
# COMPACT_ATOMS: atom_id res chain seq x y z
N MET A 1 11.10 37.47 -23.53
CA MET A 1 10.30 37.25 -22.31
C MET A 1 10.25 35.75 -22.10
N SER A 2 10.96 35.22 -21.10
CA SER A 2 10.99 33.77 -20.85
C SER A 2 9.62 33.35 -20.32
N THR A 3 8.76 32.86 -21.21
CA THR A 3 7.50 32.23 -20.84
C THR A 3 7.86 30.91 -20.16
N GLY A 4 8.18 30.98 -18.86
CA GLY A 4 8.20 29.81 -18.00
C GLY A 4 6.81 29.15 -18.05
N PRO A 5 6.73 27.82 -17.91
CA PRO A 5 5.45 27.11 -17.95
C PRO A 5 4.45 27.80 -17.02
N SER A 6 3.23 28.02 -17.51
CA SER A 6 2.21 28.72 -16.73
C SER A 6 1.94 27.94 -15.43
N ARG A 7 1.54 28.64 -14.36
CA ARG A 7 1.22 27.98 -13.08
C ARG A 7 0.24 26.82 -13.26
N ASP A 8 -0.73 26.96 -14.16
CA ASP A 8 -1.69 25.93 -14.52
C ASP A 8 -1.03 24.68 -15.13
N GLU A 9 0.02 24.86 -15.95
CA GLU A 9 0.78 23.76 -16.53
C GLU A 9 1.59 23.02 -15.47
N ILE A 10 2.16 23.76 -14.50
CA ILE A 10 2.87 23.19 -13.34
C ILE A 10 1.89 22.42 -12.44
N GLU A 11 0.73 22.97 -12.12
CA GLU A 11 -0.30 22.30 -11.31
C GLU A 11 -0.83 21.03 -12.00
N ARG A 12 -1.03 21.07 -13.33
CA ARG A 12 -1.46 19.91 -14.10
C ARG A 12 -0.38 18.81 -14.16
N MET A 13 0.90 19.18 -14.20
CA MET A 13 2.02 18.23 -14.10
C MET A 13 2.13 17.61 -12.70
N ILE A 14 1.93 18.39 -11.64
CA ILE A 14 1.95 17.91 -10.26
C ILE A 14 0.76 16.99 -9.98
N GLY A 15 -0.45 17.36 -10.40
CA GLY A 15 -1.65 16.54 -10.27
C GLY A 15 -1.51 15.17 -10.93
N ARG A 16 -0.95 15.14 -12.16
CA ARG A 16 -0.69 13.89 -12.90
C ARG A 16 0.36 13.01 -12.19
N ARG A 17 1.35 13.59 -11.51
CA ARG A 17 2.35 12.84 -10.74
C ARG A 17 1.77 12.23 -9.48
N THR A 18 0.97 13.00 -8.75
CA THR A 18 0.32 12.58 -7.49
C THR A 18 -0.76 11.53 -7.74
N GLU A 19 -1.53 11.64 -8.85
CA GLU A 19 -2.45 10.59 -9.28
C GLU A 19 -1.74 9.26 -9.58
N ASN A 20 -0.52 9.33 -10.10
CA ASN A 20 0.26 8.14 -10.43
C ASN A 20 0.82 7.41 -9.19
N MET A 21 0.84 8.04 -8.01
CA MET A 21 1.27 7.39 -6.76
C MET A 21 0.20 6.44 -6.20
N LYS A 22 -1.07 6.57 -6.62
CA LYS A 22 -2.17 5.64 -6.28
C LYS A 22 -1.83 4.20 -6.64
N GLY A 23 -1.24 4.00 -7.83
CA GLY A 23 -0.82 2.68 -8.28
C GLY A 23 0.27 2.08 -7.38
N LEU A 24 1.18 2.91 -6.88
CA LEU A 24 2.25 2.47 -5.98
C LEU A 24 1.71 1.98 -4.63
N TYR A 25 0.69 2.65 -4.07
CA TYR A 25 0.05 2.22 -2.82
C TYR A 25 -0.67 0.88 -2.98
N ILE A 26 -1.38 0.69 -4.10
CA ILE A 26 -2.09 -0.56 -4.41
C ILE A 26 -1.09 -1.70 -4.61
N ILE A 27 -0.03 -1.47 -5.39
CA ILE A 27 1.02 -2.46 -5.62
C ILE A 27 1.73 -2.81 -4.30
N GLY A 28 2.01 -1.83 -3.45
CA GLY A 28 2.61 -2.05 -2.13
C GLY A 28 1.73 -2.89 -1.21
N ALA A 29 0.41 -2.67 -1.20
CA ALA A 29 -0.53 -3.48 -0.42
C ALA A 29 -0.60 -4.94 -0.92
N ILE A 30 -0.65 -5.13 -2.24
CA ILE A 30 -0.67 -6.47 -2.85
C ILE A 30 0.64 -7.21 -2.58
N LEU A 31 1.80 -6.54 -2.74
CA LEU A 31 3.10 -7.13 -2.44
C LEU A 31 3.23 -7.53 -0.96
N SER A 32 2.76 -6.68 -0.05
CA SER A 32 2.77 -6.97 1.39
C SER A 32 1.89 -8.19 1.72
N TRP A 33 0.76 -8.32 1.04
CA TRP A 33 -0.13 -9.47 1.20
C TRP A 33 0.48 -10.77 0.66
N ILE A 34 1.11 -10.71 -0.53
CA ILE A 34 1.81 -11.86 -1.11
C ILE A 34 2.99 -12.28 -0.22
N ALA A 35 3.78 -11.34 0.29
CA ALA A 35 4.90 -11.63 1.18
C ALA A 35 4.43 -12.34 2.47
N THR A 36 3.28 -11.95 2.99
CA THR A 36 2.64 -12.59 4.14
C THR A 36 2.24 -14.03 3.83
N ALA A 37 1.54 -14.24 2.71
CA ALA A 37 1.12 -15.57 2.28
C ALA A 37 2.33 -16.49 2.03
N PHE A 38 3.40 -15.93 1.45
CA PHE A 38 4.65 -16.64 1.23
C PHE A 38 5.35 -17.01 2.55
N GLY A 39 5.43 -16.08 3.51
CA GLY A 39 6.03 -16.35 4.82
C GLY A 39 5.32 -17.48 5.59
N VAL A 40 3.99 -17.51 5.55
CA VAL A 40 3.19 -18.59 6.15
C VAL A 40 3.41 -19.91 5.41
N TRP A 41 3.46 -19.88 4.08
CA TRP A 41 3.76 -21.06 3.27
C TRP A 41 5.14 -21.66 3.58
N VAL A 42 6.18 -20.83 3.65
CA VAL A 42 7.53 -21.26 4.06
C VAL A 42 7.51 -21.87 5.47
N GLY A 43 6.81 -21.23 6.43
CA GLY A 43 6.68 -21.74 7.79
C GLY A 43 6.07 -23.14 7.85
N PHE A 44 4.99 -23.37 7.09
CA PHE A 44 4.38 -24.70 6.97
C PHE A 44 5.30 -25.72 6.30
N THR A 45 6.01 -25.31 5.25
CA THR A 45 6.77 -26.23 4.40
C THR A 45 8.06 -26.71 5.08
N TYR A 46 8.74 -25.82 5.82
CA TYR A 46 10.03 -26.14 6.45
C TYR A 46 9.94 -26.48 7.94
N TYR A 47 8.90 -26.00 8.67
CA TYR A 47 8.76 -26.21 10.11
C TYR A 47 7.37 -26.76 10.52
N PRO A 48 6.87 -27.83 9.87
CA PRO A 48 5.51 -28.35 10.10
C PRO A 48 5.31 -28.88 11.53
N TRP A 49 6.39 -29.29 12.22
CA TRP A 49 6.34 -29.81 13.59
C TRP A 49 6.10 -28.73 14.65
N ALA A 50 6.37 -27.46 14.33
CA ALA A 50 6.20 -26.32 15.23
C ALA A 50 5.01 -25.44 14.81
N TYR A 51 4.68 -25.40 13.53
CA TYR A 51 3.61 -24.57 12.97
C TYR A 51 2.55 -25.43 12.29
N ALA A 52 1.60 -25.94 13.09
CA ALA A 52 0.41 -26.63 12.58
C ALA A 52 -0.39 -25.70 11.66
N PHE A 53 -1.01 -26.25 10.61
CA PHE A 53 -1.78 -25.50 9.58
C PHE A 53 -2.74 -24.45 10.19
N THR A 54 -3.40 -24.77 11.30
CA THR A 54 -4.30 -23.87 12.02
C THR A 54 -3.59 -22.60 12.54
N SER A 55 -2.38 -22.73 13.07
CA SER A 55 -1.58 -21.60 13.57
C SER A 55 -1.08 -20.71 12.44
N GLY A 56 -0.69 -21.30 11.30
CA GLY A 56 -0.29 -20.57 10.09
C GLY A 56 -1.45 -19.77 9.49
N MET A 57 -2.64 -20.39 9.40
CA MET A 57 -3.85 -19.71 8.92
C MET A 57 -4.29 -18.58 9.87
N TYR A 58 -4.12 -18.75 11.18
CA TYR A 58 -4.36 -17.67 12.15
C TYR A 58 -3.41 -16.50 11.91
N ALA A 59 -2.11 -16.74 11.78
CA ALA A 59 -1.12 -15.70 11.48
C ALA A 59 -1.42 -14.97 10.15
N LEU A 60 -1.81 -15.72 9.11
CA LEU A 60 -2.20 -15.15 7.82
C LEU A 60 -3.44 -14.25 7.93
N SER A 61 -4.44 -14.67 8.70
CA SER A 61 -5.66 -13.89 8.93
C SER A 61 -5.38 -12.59 9.66
N VAL A 62 -4.57 -12.64 10.72
CA VAL A 62 -4.20 -11.46 11.52
C VAL A 62 -3.36 -10.49 10.70
N LEU A 63 -2.33 -10.95 9.98
CA LEU A 63 -1.54 -10.07 9.13
C LEU A 63 -2.38 -9.47 8.00
N SER A 64 -3.30 -10.23 7.40
CA SER A 64 -4.20 -9.69 6.38
C SER A 64 -5.02 -8.52 6.91
N VAL A 65 -5.57 -8.63 8.12
CA VAL A 65 -6.33 -7.53 8.77
C VAL A 65 -5.44 -6.30 8.96
N ILE A 66 -4.20 -6.46 9.43
CA ILE A 66 -3.26 -5.35 9.63
C ILE A 66 -2.93 -4.66 8.30
N ILE A 67 -2.70 -5.43 7.23
CA ILE A 67 -2.40 -4.89 5.90
C ILE A 67 -3.60 -4.11 5.34
N TRP A 68 -4.82 -4.62 5.49
CA TRP A 68 -6.03 -3.93 5.03
C TRP A 68 -6.30 -2.64 5.80
N VAL A 69 -6.16 -2.64 7.12
CA VAL A 69 -6.30 -1.43 7.95
C VAL A 69 -5.22 -0.40 7.58
N GLY A 70 -3.97 -0.84 7.41
CA GLY A 70 -2.89 0.03 6.95
C GLY A 70 -3.13 0.61 5.56
N PHE A 71 -3.65 -0.19 4.62
CA PHE A 71 -4.01 0.27 3.28
C PHE A 71 -5.12 1.33 3.31
N ILE A 72 -6.18 1.12 4.10
CA ILE A 72 -7.27 2.09 4.28
C ILE A 72 -6.73 3.41 4.85
N TYR A 73 -5.81 3.34 5.82
CA TYR A 73 -5.20 4.54 6.40
C TYR A 73 -4.35 5.30 5.39
N ILE A 74 -3.47 4.60 4.65
CA ILE A 74 -2.65 5.20 3.58
C ILE A 74 -3.55 5.81 2.50
N TRP A 75 -4.62 5.11 2.12
CA TRP A 75 -5.58 5.59 1.14
C TRP A 75 -6.28 6.87 1.59
N LYS A 76 -6.67 6.94 2.87
CA LYS A 76 -7.27 8.13 3.48
C LYS A 76 -6.29 9.29 3.46
N VAL A 77 -5.09 9.12 4.01
CA VAL A 77 -4.06 10.18 4.08
C VAL A 77 -3.67 10.67 2.68
N ALA A 78 -3.52 9.77 1.71
CA ALA A 78 -3.20 10.13 0.33
C ALA A 78 -4.32 10.92 -0.39
N HIS A 79 -5.56 10.85 0.10
CA HIS A 79 -6.70 11.61 -0.43
C HIS A 79 -7.07 12.82 0.43
N GLU A 80 -6.43 13.04 1.58
CA GLU A 80 -6.62 14.27 2.35
C GLU A 80 -6.01 15.43 1.56
N LYS A 81 -6.87 16.37 1.12
CA LYS A 81 -6.43 17.58 0.42
C LYS A 81 -5.50 18.40 1.33
N PRO A 82 -4.37 18.94 0.83
CA PRO A 82 -3.54 19.83 1.63
C PRO A 82 -4.35 21.06 2.06
N VAL A 83 -4.19 21.45 3.33
CA VAL A 83 -4.88 22.58 4.01
C VAL A 83 -4.67 23.94 3.32
N ALA A 84 -3.81 24.02 2.31
CA ALA A 84 -3.47 25.24 1.57
C ALA A 84 -4.61 25.80 0.69
N GLU A 85 -5.75 25.12 0.60
CA GLU A 85 -6.90 25.50 -0.25
C GLU A 85 -8.16 25.82 0.58
N ARG A 86 -8.00 26.42 1.76
CA ARG A 86 -9.11 27.06 2.52
C ARG A 86 -9.03 28.56 2.44
#